data_AF-A0A970JAT2-F1
#
_entry.id   AF-A0A970JAT2-F1
#
_cell.length_a   1.000
_cell.length_b   1.000
_cell.length_c   1.000
_cell.angle_alpha   90.00
_cell.angle_beta   90.00
_cell.angle_gamma   90.00
#
_symmetry.space_group_name_H-M   'P 1'
#
loop_
_entity.id
_entity.type
_entity.pdbx_description
1 polymer ?
#
loop_
_entity_poly.entity_id
_entity_poly.type
_entity_poly.pdbx_seq_one_letter_code
_entity_poly.pdbx_strand_id
1 'polypeptide(L)' 'MKRTTFLILALVIMAVVGFYIRTSWDLPSEPQGGAAPAVPHDTTGAYENCLNCHGGIVASHNEQFGEGNYDDCLQCHRPQ' A
#
# COMPACT_ATOMS: atom_id res chain seq x y z
N MET A 1 -37.09 6.29 -27.11
CA MET A 1 -36.31 7.45 -26.62
C MET A 1 -35.86 8.28 -27.83
N LYS A 2 -35.91 9.62 -27.76
CA LYS A 2 -35.42 10.46 -28.86
C LYS A 2 -33.90 10.33 -28.96
N ARG A 3 -33.34 10.34 -30.18
CA ARG A 3 -31.88 10.25 -30.42
C ARG A 3 -31.10 11.27 -29.60
N THR A 4 -31.66 12.47 -29.42
CA THR A 4 -31.10 13.53 -28.58
C THR A 4 -31.03 13.14 -27.10
N THR A 5 -32.09 12.53 -26.55
CA THR A 5 -32.11 12.03 -25.17
C THR A 5 -31.05 10.95 -24.94
N PHE A 6 -30.88 10.04 -25.90
CA PHE A 6 -29.86 9.00 -25.83
C PHE A 6 -28.44 9.59 -25.81
N LEU A 7 -28.16 10.56 -26.69
CA LEU A 7 -26.84 11.20 -26.76
C LEU A 7 -26.50 11.99 -25.50
N ILE A 8 -27.48 12.70 -24.91
CA ILE A 8 -27.28 13.43 -23.65
C ILE A 8 -26.96 12.45 -22.52
N LEU A 9 -27.72 11.37 -22.40
CA LEU A 9 -27.48 10.35 -21.37
C LEU A 9 -26.10 9.70 -21.53
N ALA A 10 -25.71 9.35 -22.75
CA ALA A 10 -24.40 8.76 -23.01
C ALA A 10 -23.25 9.70 -22.62
N LEU A 11 -23.37 11.00 -22.93
CA LEU A 11 -22.36 12.00 -22.58
C LEU A 11 -22.24 12.17 -21.06
N VAL A 12 -23.38 12.24 -20.35
CA VAL A 12 -23.42 12.31 -18.88
C VAL A 12 -22.75 11.09 -18.25
N ILE A 13 -23.06 9.88 -18.73
CA ILE A 13 -22.46 8.64 -18.22
C ILE A 13 -20.94 8.66 -18.44
N MET A 14 -20.48 9.03 -19.63
CA MET A 14 -19.04 9.11 -19.94
C MET A 14 -18.33 10.15 -19.06
N ALA A 15 -18.95 11.29 -18.79
CA ALA A 15 -18.39 12.31 -17.90
C ALA A 15 -18.30 11.81 -16.44
N VAL A 16 -19.33 11.13 -15.94
CA VAL A 16 -19.34 10.56 -14.59
C VAL A 16 -18.29 9.46 -14.45
N VAL A 17 -18.20 8.54 -15.40
CA VAL A 17 -17.21 7.46 -15.39
C VAL A 17 -15.79 8.04 -15.51
N GLY A 18 -15.57 9.01 -16.39
CA GLY A 18 -14.28 9.68 -16.53
C GLY A 18 -13.84 10.40 -15.25
N PHE A 19 -14.77 11.11 -14.59
CA PHE A 19 -14.50 11.75 -13.31
C PHE A 19 -14.19 10.73 -12.22
N TYR A 20 -14.97 9.65 -12.11
CA TYR A 20 -14.75 8.57 -11.16
C TYR A 20 -13.38 7.91 -11.33
N ILE A 21 -12.98 7.58 -12.57
CA ILE A 21 -11.67 7.00 -12.85
C ILE A 21 -10.57 8.00 -12.48
N ARG A 22 -10.72 9.29 -12.83
CA ARG A 22 -9.74 10.33 -12.52
C ARG A 22 -9.48 10.46 -11.02
N THR A 23 -10.54 10.42 -10.20
CA THR A 23 -10.41 10.50 -8.73
C THR A 23 -9.93 9.19 -8.12
N SER A 24 -10.17 8.05 -8.77
CA SER A 24 -9.70 6.74 -8.30
C SER A 24 -8.21 6.51 -8.54
N TRP A 25 -7.59 7.23 -9.48
CA TRP A 25 -6.15 7.15 -9.73
C TRP A 25 -5.30 7.86 -8.67
N ASP A 26 -5.89 8.79 -7.91
CA ASP A 26 -5.20 9.46 -6.79
C ASP A 26 -5.31 8.63 -5.49
N LEU A 27 -5.89 7.42 -5.54
CA LEU A 27 -5.82 6.47 -4.43
C LEU A 27 -4.38 5.95 -4.30
N PRO A 28 -3.82 5.85 -3.08
CA PRO A 28 -2.55 5.17 -2.87
C PRO A 28 -2.64 3.80 -3.54
N SER A 29 -1.69 3.49 -4.42
CA SER A 29 -1.52 2.12 -4.91
C SER A 29 -1.46 1.21 -3.70
N GLU A 30 -2.39 0.24 -3.59
CA GLU A 30 -2.22 -0.85 -2.62
C GLU A 30 -0.80 -1.37 -2.78
N PRO A 31 -0.03 -1.52 -1.68
CA PRO A 31 1.33 -2.00 -1.79
C PRO A 31 1.27 -3.38 -2.43
N GLN A 32 1.65 -3.44 -3.71
CA GLN A 32 1.93 -4.66 -4.45
C GLN A 32 3.27 -5.21 -3.93
N GLY A 33 3.32 -5.54 -2.64
CA GLY A 33 4.41 -6.25 -2.02
C GLY A 33 4.00 -7.70 -1.92
N GLY A 34 4.82 -8.61 -2.47
CA GLY A 34 4.82 -9.97 -1.94
C GLY A 34 4.92 -9.84 -0.42
N ALA A 35 3.98 -10.45 0.29
CA ALA A 35 3.82 -10.26 1.74
C ALA A 35 5.20 -10.27 2.40
N ALA A 36 5.52 -9.20 3.13
CA ALA A 36 6.80 -9.11 3.81
C ALA A 36 7.04 -10.41 4.60
N PRO A 37 8.28 -10.92 4.65
CA PRO A 37 8.54 -12.21 5.27
C PRO A 37 8.00 -12.22 6.70
N ALA A 38 7.28 -13.29 7.02
CA ALA A 38 6.69 -13.46 8.33
C ALA A 38 7.78 -13.63 9.40
N VAL A 39 7.53 -13.10 10.60
CA VAL A 39 8.48 -13.20 11.72
C VAL A 39 8.46 -14.64 12.26
N PRO A 40 9.58 -15.40 12.20
CA PRO A 40 9.61 -16.81 12.56
C PRO A 40 9.93 -17.06 14.06
N HIS A 41 9.94 -16.01 14.87
CA HIS A 41 10.24 -16.05 16.31
C HIS A 41 9.28 -15.14 17.08
N ASP A 42 9.30 -15.25 18.41
CA ASP A 42 8.52 -14.39 19.30
C ASP A 42 8.91 -12.91 19.13
N THR A 43 7.98 -11.99 19.38
CA THR A 43 8.18 -10.53 19.31
C THR A 43 8.08 -9.87 20.69
N THR A 44 8.02 -10.66 21.76
CA THR A 44 7.89 -10.19 23.14
C THR A 44 9.19 -10.36 23.95
N GLY A 45 9.30 -9.65 25.07
CA GLY A 45 10.46 -9.70 25.96
C GLY A 45 11.76 -9.32 25.27
N ALA A 46 12.71 -10.26 25.20
CA ALA A 46 14.04 -10.02 24.60
C ALA A 46 13.99 -9.66 23.11
N TYR A 47 12.87 -9.94 22.43
CA TYR A 47 12.68 -9.71 21.00
C TYR A 47 11.85 -8.46 20.66
N GLU A 48 11.46 -7.65 21.67
CA GLU A 48 10.65 -6.44 21.46
C GLU A 48 11.36 -5.35 20.65
N ASN A 49 12.69 -5.32 20.70
CA ASN A 49 13.49 -4.36 19.93
C ASN A 49 14.12 -5.05 18.72
N CYS A 50 13.41 -5.00 17.59
CA CYS A 50 13.80 -5.61 16.31
C CYS A 50 15.23 -5.26 15.88
N LEU A 51 15.62 -4.00 16.08
CA LEU A 51 16.89 -3.45 15.61
C LEU A 51 18.10 -3.92 16.42
N ASN A 52 17.91 -4.53 17.59
CA ASN A 52 19.02 -5.12 18.35
C ASN A 52 19.79 -6.18 17.53
N CYS A 53 19.09 -6.94 16.69
CA CYS A 53 19.68 -7.93 15.79
C CYS A 53 19.62 -7.49 14.32
N HIS A 54 18.57 -6.78 13.92
CA HIS A 54 18.34 -6.41 12.51
C HIS A 54 18.87 -5.02 12.13
N GLY A 55 19.52 -4.27 13.03
CA GLY A 55 20.05 -2.94 12.71
C GLY A 55 21.00 -2.90 11.51
N GLY A 56 21.69 -4.01 11.22
CA GLY A 56 22.61 -4.11 10.07
C GLY A 56 21.93 -4.07 8.70
N ILE A 57 20.62 -4.37 8.60
CA ILE A 57 19.90 -4.41 7.30
C ILE A 57 19.21 -3.09 6.95
N VAL A 58 19.24 -2.08 7.82
CA VAL A 58 18.53 -0.80 7.63
C VAL A 58 18.97 -0.11 6.34
N ALA A 59 20.27 -0.13 6.02
CA ALA A 59 20.78 0.50 4.80
C ALA A 59 20.22 -0.16 3.53
N SER A 60 20.28 -1.50 3.44
CA SER A 60 19.71 -2.24 2.32
C SER A 60 18.18 -2.14 2.27
N HIS A 61 17.52 -2.05 3.42
CA HIS A 61 16.08 -1.84 3.50
C HIS A 61 15.69 -0.46 2.97
N ASN A 62 16.44 0.59 3.34
CA ASN A 62 16.25 1.95 2.82
C ASN A 62 16.48 2.01 1.31
N GLU A 63 17.46 1.28 0.76
CA GLU A 63 17.70 1.25 -0.68
C GLU A 63 16.50 0.68 -1.46
N GLN A 64 15.82 -0.32 -0.88
CA GLN A 64 14.70 -0.98 -1.53
C GLN A 64 13.35 -0.28 -1.30
N PHE A 65 13.13 0.30 -0.12
CA PHE A 65 11.83 0.82 0.31
C PHE A 65 11.82 2.32 0.67
N GLY A 66 12.98 2.99 0.58
CA GLY A 66 13.16 4.38 0.99
C GLY A 66 13.45 4.53 2.49
N GLU A 67 13.85 5.74 2.90
CA GLU A 67 14.02 6.07 4.32
C GLU A 67 12.66 5.94 5.04
N GLY A 68 12.65 5.19 6.15
CA GLY A 68 11.42 4.88 6.88
C GLY A 68 11.58 4.96 8.40
N ASN A 69 10.46 4.97 9.10
CA ASN A 69 10.43 4.78 10.55
C ASN A 69 10.45 3.27 10.86
N TYR A 70 11.42 2.84 11.67
CA TYR A 70 11.64 1.45 12.08
C TYR A 70 11.09 1.12 13.48
N ASP A 71 10.33 2.04 14.08
CA ASP A 71 9.71 1.83 15.38
C ASP A 71 8.59 0.77 15.35
N ASP A 72 8.01 0.48 14.18
CA ASP A 72 6.93 -0.50 14.02
C ASP A 72 7.11 -1.37 12.77
N CYS A 73 8.00 -2.36 12.86
CA CYS A 73 8.22 -3.34 11.79
C CYS A 73 6.99 -4.24 11.54
N LEU A 74 6.10 -4.39 12.52
CA LEU A 74 4.99 -5.34 12.49
C LEU A 74 3.82 -4.88 11.61
N GLN A 75 3.82 -3.61 11.18
CA GLN A 75 2.89 -3.12 10.15
C GLN A 75 2.96 -3.97 8.87
N CYS A 76 4.18 -4.40 8.51
CA CYS A 76 4.43 -5.19 7.31
C CYS A 76 4.81 -6.64 7.66
N HIS A 77 5.72 -6.84 8.62
CA HIS A 77 6.24 -8.16 9.01
C HIS A 77 5.37 -8.79 10.10
N ARG A 78 4.34 -9.54 9.71
CA ARG A 78 3.47 -10.21 10.68
C ARG A 78 4.09 -11.49 11.24
N PRO A 79 3.88 -11.84 12.52
CA PRO A 79 4.17 -13.17 13.04
C PRO A 79 3.40 -14.25 12.27
N GLN A 80 3.96 -15.47 12.27
CA GLN A 80 3.25 -16.66 11.75
C GLN A 80 2.14 -17.12 12.69
#